data_AF-A0A948JFL5-F1
#
_entry.id   AF-A0A948JFL5-F1
#
_cell.length_a   1.000
_cell.length_b   1.000
_cell.length_c   1.000
_cell.angle_alpha   90.00
_cell.angle_beta   90.00
_cell.angle_gamma   90.00
#
_symmetry.space_group_name_H-M   'P 1'
#
loop_
_entity.id
_entity.type
_entity.pdbx_description
1 polymer ?
#
loop_
_entity_poly.entity_id
_entity_poly.type
_entity_poly.pdbx_seq_one_letter_code
_entity_poly.pdbx_strand_id
1 'polypeptide(L)'
;LTPFKRWEVLGNHQYGVCVAVTWANMRRLVTGTLTQEIYPNLKNVIDLYKTQNPFFPVQDMGMDIQLMLNHVRKNGDPLGTKPVAFAKLNVRNLEEIKAAIYIFGGIVLGMAVQAGTMNDFYEQKPLDYHPINEGNITGLHAILAGGYMGESRDDVRIVTWGRECTLTQICWEKLVANQYGEAWCVIWEESLGTEQFVQGIDLAALAKAFKALTNTELPITIPPPILTPKRKVDILWDAHKELHK
;
A
#
# COMPACT_ATOMS: atom_id res chain seq x y z
N LEU A 1 5.06 2.05 9.35
CA LEU A 1 4.79 0.65 9.77
C LEU A 1 4.98 0.41 11.27
N THR A 2 5.97 1.00 11.93
CA THR A 2 5.92 1.16 13.41
C THR A 2 4.93 2.28 13.76
N PRO A 3 4.04 2.17 14.78
CA PRO A 3 4.02 1.24 15.92
C PRO A 3 3.11 0.00 15.78
N PHE A 4 2.65 -0.35 14.57
CA PHE A 4 1.75 -1.48 14.39
C PHE A 4 2.40 -2.78 14.86
N LYS A 5 1.72 -3.52 15.74
CA LYS A 5 2.14 -4.86 16.18
C LYS A 5 1.20 -5.90 15.59
N ARG A 6 1.75 -7.03 15.16
CA ARG A 6 1.02 -8.22 14.69
C ARG A 6 0.14 -7.94 13.47
N TRP A 7 0.73 -8.02 12.28
CA TRP A 7 -0.06 -8.10 11.06
C TRP A 7 -0.69 -9.49 10.96
N GLU A 8 -1.92 -9.57 10.47
CA GLU A 8 -2.63 -10.82 10.31
C GLU A 8 -2.44 -11.38 8.90
N VAL A 9 -2.40 -12.70 8.79
CA VAL A 9 -2.26 -13.38 7.49
C VAL A 9 -3.56 -13.29 6.68
N LEU A 10 -4.71 -13.19 7.35
CA LEU A 10 -6.04 -13.01 6.75
C LEU A 10 -6.35 -13.99 5.59
N GLY A 11 -5.95 -15.26 5.75
CA GLY A 11 -6.20 -16.31 4.76
C GLY A 11 -5.23 -16.36 3.58
N ASN A 12 -4.30 -15.41 3.46
CA ASN A 12 -3.35 -15.29 2.34
C ASN A 12 -2.29 -16.41 2.24
N HIS A 13 -2.28 -17.34 3.19
CA HIS A 13 -1.44 -18.55 3.15
C HIS A 13 -2.18 -19.74 2.52
N GLN A 14 -3.50 -19.64 2.37
CA GLN A 14 -4.37 -20.70 1.88
C GLN A 14 -5.08 -20.33 0.58
N TYR A 15 -5.41 -19.05 0.40
CA TYR A 15 -6.21 -18.56 -0.72
C TYR A 15 -5.51 -17.43 -1.49
N GLY A 16 -5.89 -17.23 -2.75
CA GLY A 16 -5.42 -16.16 -3.65
C GLY A 16 -5.91 -14.74 -3.28
N VAL A 17 -6.12 -14.44 -2.00
CA VAL A 17 -6.77 -13.23 -1.49
C VAL A 17 -5.84 -12.01 -1.31
N CYS A 18 -4.63 -12.06 -1.87
CA CYS A 18 -3.55 -11.12 -1.56
C CYS A 18 -3.92 -9.64 -1.78
N VAL A 19 -4.72 -9.32 -2.80
CA VAL A 19 -5.22 -7.95 -3.06
C VAL A 19 -6.17 -7.49 -1.96
N ALA A 20 -7.13 -8.32 -1.57
CA ALA A 20 -8.07 -8.00 -0.51
C ALA A 20 -7.37 -7.89 0.86
N VAL A 21 -6.36 -8.73 1.12
CA VAL A 21 -5.53 -8.61 2.33
C VAL A 21 -4.68 -7.33 2.31
N THR A 22 -4.16 -6.93 1.15
CA THR A 22 -3.44 -5.66 1.01
C THR A 22 -4.35 -4.46 1.28
N TRP A 23 -5.60 -4.50 0.80
CA TRP A 23 -6.61 -3.49 1.18
C TRP A 23 -6.81 -3.45 2.71
N ALA A 24 -6.98 -4.60 3.37
CA ALA A 24 -7.16 -4.65 4.82
C ALA A 24 -5.95 -4.06 5.58
N ASN A 25 -4.73 -4.41 5.15
CA ASN A 25 -3.50 -3.85 5.71
C ASN A 25 -3.39 -2.33 5.49
N MET A 26 -3.77 -1.84 4.30
CA MET A 26 -3.81 -0.41 4.00
C MET A 26 -4.80 0.33 4.89
N ARG A 27 -6.02 -0.19 5.05
CA ARG A 27 -7.03 0.40 5.94
C ARG A 27 -6.53 0.48 7.38
N ARG A 28 -5.89 -0.58 7.88
CA ARG A 28 -5.26 -0.57 9.21
C ARG A 28 -4.18 0.51 9.31
N LEU A 29 -3.28 0.58 8.33
CA LEU A 29 -2.19 1.56 8.32
C LEU A 29 -2.73 2.99 8.38
N VAL A 30 -3.68 3.31 7.49
CA VAL A 30 -4.26 4.66 7.38
C VAL A 30 -5.03 5.00 8.66
N THR A 31 -5.97 4.15 9.06
CA THR A 31 -6.85 4.42 10.21
C THR A 31 -6.10 4.47 11.52
N GLY A 32 -5.13 3.57 11.75
CA GLY A 32 -4.34 3.58 12.98
C GLY A 32 -3.26 4.67 13.04
N THR A 33 -2.97 5.33 11.91
CA THR A 33 -2.07 6.49 11.88
C THR A 33 -2.82 7.80 12.04
N LEU A 34 -3.99 7.92 11.41
CA LEU A 34 -4.70 9.20 11.27
C LEU A 34 -5.95 9.31 12.15
N THR A 35 -6.50 8.19 12.61
CA THR A 35 -7.79 8.11 13.33
C THR A 35 -7.77 6.98 14.37
N GLN A 36 -8.92 6.36 14.64
CA GLN A 36 -9.01 5.12 15.40
C GLN A 36 -8.62 3.93 14.52
N GLU A 37 -7.68 3.09 14.98
CA GLU A 37 -7.26 1.89 14.24
C GLU A 37 -8.45 0.95 13.97
N ILE A 38 -8.64 0.63 12.69
CA ILE A 38 -9.59 -0.36 12.19
C ILE A 38 -8.80 -1.38 11.38
N TYR A 39 -8.78 -2.63 11.83
CA TYR A 39 -8.21 -3.74 11.05
C TYR A 39 -9.33 -4.62 10.51
N PRO A 40 -9.64 -4.58 9.20
CA PRO A 40 -10.60 -5.49 8.61
C PRO A 40 -10.20 -6.95 8.84
N ASN A 41 -11.16 -7.77 9.27
CA ASN A 41 -10.92 -9.17 9.58
C ASN A 41 -11.05 -10.08 8.34
N LEU A 42 -10.83 -11.39 8.51
CA LEU A 42 -10.93 -12.37 7.42
C LEU A 42 -12.30 -12.32 6.71
N LYS A 43 -13.40 -12.13 7.44
CA LYS A 43 -14.73 -12.03 6.81
C LYS A 43 -14.78 -10.86 5.84
N ASN A 44 -14.29 -9.68 6.25
CA ASN A 44 -14.23 -8.51 5.38
C ASN A 44 -13.36 -8.78 4.14
N VAL A 45 -12.20 -9.41 4.32
CA VAL A 45 -11.33 -9.80 3.20
C VAL A 45 -12.05 -10.70 2.20
N ILE A 46 -12.75 -11.73 2.67
CA ILE A 46 -13.51 -12.64 1.80
C ILE A 46 -14.70 -11.94 1.13
N ASP A 47 -15.41 -11.07 1.85
CA ASP A 47 -16.53 -10.30 1.28
C ASP A 47 -16.05 -9.42 0.12
N LEU A 48 -14.90 -8.74 0.27
CA LEU A 48 -14.30 -7.96 -0.82
C LEU A 48 -13.80 -8.87 -1.96
N TYR A 49 -13.16 -9.99 -1.64
CA TYR A 49 -12.64 -10.93 -2.65
C TYR A 49 -13.75 -11.51 -3.54
N LYS A 50 -14.91 -11.80 -2.95
CA LYS A 50 -16.10 -12.32 -3.66
C LYS A 50 -16.69 -11.35 -4.67
N THR A 51 -16.33 -10.07 -4.64
CA THR A 51 -16.74 -9.09 -5.66
C THR A 51 -16.17 -9.41 -7.04
N GLN A 52 -15.05 -10.14 -7.11
CA GLN A 52 -14.47 -10.68 -8.34
C GLN A 52 -14.52 -12.21 -8.41
N ASN A 53 -14.70 -12.89 -7.26
CA ASN A 53 -14.76 -14.35 -7.15
C ASN A 53 -16.09 -14.81 -6.51
N PRO A 54 -17.26 -14.64 -7.17
CA PRO A 54 -18.56 -14.86 -6.55
C PRO A 54 -18.80 -16.31 -6.09
N PHE A 55 -18.09 -17.28 -6.68
CA PHE A 55 -18.19 -18.71 -6.34
C PHE A 55 -17.10 -19.19 -5.37
N PHE A 56 -16.34 -18.29 -4.75
CA PHE A 56 -15.36 -18.66 -3.71
C PHE A 56 -16.03 -19.42 -2.55
N PRO A 57 -15.47 -20.56 -2.07
CA PRO A 57 -14.10 -21.03 -2.32
C PRO A 57 -13.94 -22.02 -3.49
N VAL A 58 -15.00 -22.31 -4.26
CA VAL A 58 -14.90 -23.22 -5.42
C VAL A 58 -14.05 -22.60 -6.53
N GLN A 59 -14.07 -21.28 -6.65
CA GLN A 59 -13.20 -20.51 -7.53
C GLN A 59 -12.31 -19.57 -6.70
N ASP A 60 -11.00 -19.72 -6.87
CA ASP A 60 -9.97 -18.92 -6.23
C ASP A 60 -8.99 -18.43 -7.31
N MET A 61 -9.38 -17.36 -8.02
CA MET A 61 -8.73 -16.92 -9.27
C MET A 61 -7.89 -15.66 -9.11
N GLY A 62 -7.59 -15.25 -7.88
CA GLY A 62 -6.97 -13.97 -7.58
C GLY A 62 -7.94 -12.81 -7.77
N MET A 63 -7.42 -11.59 -7.68
CA MET A 63 -8.19 -10.37 -7.83
C MET A 63 -7.33 -9.33 -8.55
N ASP A 64 -7.92 -8.53 -9.42
CA ASP A 64 -7.26 -7.40 -10.07
C ASP A 64 -7.33 -6.16 -9.16
N ILE A 65 -6.19 -5.49 -8.96
CA ILE A 65 -6.08 -4.33 -8.05
C ILE A 65 -6.94 -3.16 -8.55
N GLN A 66 -6.91 -2.86 -9.85
CA GLN A 66 -7.64 -1.73 -10.42
C GLN A 66 -9.16 -1.97 -10.35
N LEU A 67 -9.63 -3.18 -10.68
CA LEU A 67 -11.03 -3.56 -10.55
C LEU A 67 -11.49 -3.51 -9.08
N MET A 68 -10.63 -3.91 -8.13
CA MET A 68 -10.90 -3.77 -6.71
C MET A 68 -11.06 -2.31 -6.31
N LEU A 69 -10.12 -1.44 -6.70
CA LEU A 69 -10.16 -0.01 -6.37
C LEU A 69 -11.38 0.67 -7.01
N ASN A 70 -11.72 0.32 -8.24
CA ASN A 70 -12.96 0.77 -8.91
C ASN A 70 -14.21 0.36 -8.12
N HIS A 71 -14.28 -0.91 -7.69
CA HIS A 71 -15.40 -1.42 -6.90
C HIS A 71 -15.53 -0.66 -5.58
N VAL A 72 -14.45 -0.56 -4.81
CA VAL A 72 -14.43 0.09 -3.50
C VAL A 72 -14.74 1.58 -3.62
N ARG A 73 -14.23 2.27 -4.65
CA ARG A 73 -14.55 3.68 -4.92
C ARG A 73 -16.03 3.92 -5.23
N LYS A 74 -16.68 2.98 -5.94
CA LYS A 74 -18.07 3.10 -6.36
C LYS A 74 -19.03 2.68 -5.24
N ASN A 75 -18.82 1.50 -4.68
CA ASN A 75 -19.77 0.82 -3.80
C ASN A 75 -19.45 0.99 -2.32
N GLY A 76 -18.20 1.29 -1.98
CA GLY A 76 -17.67 1.15 -0.63
C GLY A 76 -16.96 -0.18 -0.44
N ASP A 77 -16.09 -0.22 0.55
CA ASP A 77 -15.51 -1.47 1.04
C ASP A 77 -16.50 -2.23 1.95
N PRO A 78 -16.16 -3.44 2.43
CA PRO A 78 -17.03 -4.21 3.33
C PRO A 78 -17.40 -3.53 4.65
N LEU A 79 -16.78 -2.40 4.99
CA LEU A 79 -17.10 -1.57 6.16
C LEU A 79 -17.87 -0.29 5.76
N GLY A 80 -18.19 -0.12 4.48
CA GLY A 80 -18.92 1.02 3.92
C GLY A 80 -18.03 2.24 3.62
N THR A 81 -16.71 2.16 3.81
CA THR A 81 -15.80 3.28 3.54
C THR A 81 -15.47 3.37 2.05
N LYS A 82 -15.40 4.60 1.52
CA LYS A 82 -15.01 4.88 0.13
C LYS A 82 -13.74 5.73 0.10
N PRO A 83 -12.75 5.41 -0.75
CA PRO A 83 -11.70 6.35 -1.04
C PRO A 83 -12.27 7.54 -1.82
N VAL A 84 -11.65 8.70 -1.67
CA VAL A 84 -11.96 9.91 -2.45
C VAL A 84 -11.54 9.73 -3.90
N ALA A 85 -10.36 9.15 -4.10
CA ALA A 85 -9.79 8.81 -5.41
C ALA A 85 -8.66 7.79 -5.24
N PHE A 86 -8.14 7.29 -6.36
CA PHE A 86 -6.91 6.50 -6.42
C PHE A 86 -6.22 6.77 -7.75
N ALA A 87 -4.90 6.55 -7.82
CA ALA A 87 -4.13 6.75 -9.03
C ALA A 87 -3.05 5.68 -9.19
N LYS A 88 -2.78 5.31 -10.45
CA LYS A 88 -1.66 4.43 -10.80
C LYS A 88 -0.37 5.22 -10.73
N LEU A 89 0.66 4.64 -10.14
CA LEU A 89 1.98 5.22 -10.00
C LEU A 89 2.94 4.63 -11.04
N ASN A 90 3.95 5.40 -11.43
CA ASN A 90 5.04 4.91 -12.26
C ASN A 90 6.04 4.12 -11.41
N VAL A 91 5.96 2.78 -11.45
CA VAL A 91 6.88 1.88 -10.73
C VAL A 91 8.36 2.01 -11.12
N ARG A 92 8.67 2.65 -12.26
CA ARG A 92 10.05 2.96 -12.66
C ARG A 92 10.60 4.25 -12.05
N ASN A 93 9.75 5.03 -11.40
CA ASN A 93 10.13 6.27 -10.73
C ASN A 93 10.07 6.07 -9.20
N LEU A 94 11.19 5.64 -8.62
CA LEU A 94 11.22 5.33 -7.19
C LEU A 94 10.96 6.58 -6.31
N GLU A 95 11.29 7.78 -6.79
CA GLU A 95 10.98 9.02 -6.09
C GLU A 95 9.48 9.30 -6.05
N GLU A 96 8.74 9.00 -7.11
CA GLU A 96 7.27 9.07 -7.11
C GLU A 96 6.66 8.06 -6.13
N ILE A 97 7.24 6.86 -6.04
CA ILE A 97 6.82 5.83 -5.09
C ILE A 97 7.06 6.29 -3.64
N LYS A 98 8.24 6.81 -3.34
CA LYS A 98 8.58 7.36 -2.01
C LYS A 98 7.67 8.53 -1.66
N ALA A 99 7.43 9.45 -2.61
CA ALA A 99 6.52 10.57 -2.43
C ALA A 99 5.09 10.09 -2.14
N ALA A 100 4.58 9.11 -2.89
CA ALA A 100 3.25 8.55 -2.66
C ALA A 100 3.14 7.90 -1.26
N ILE A 101 4.15 7.12 -0.85
CA ILE A 101 4.19 6.54 0.50
C ILE A 101 4.24 7.63 1.58
N TYR A 102 5.04 8.69 1.37
CA TYR A 102 5.15 9.80 2.30
C TYR A 102 3.84 10.57 2.47
N ILE A 103 3.18 10.88 1.35
CA ILE A 103 1.96 11.71 1.32
C ILE A 103 0.73 10.92 1.79
N PHE A 104 0.56 9.69 1.31
CA PHE A 104 -0.66 8.90 1.51
C PHE A 104 -0.51 7.80 2.56
N GLY A 105 0.66 7.68 3.17
CA GLY A 105 0.98 6.68 4.18
C GLY A 105 1.41 5.31 3.61
N GLY A 106 0.99 4.97 2.39
CA GLY A 106 1.38 3.73 1.73
C GLY A 106 0.75 3.57 0.34
N ILE A 107 1.15 2.48 -0.34
CA ILE A 107 0.65 2.10 -1.66
C ILE A 107 0.24 0.63 -1.70
N VAL A 108 -0.72 0.31 -2.56
CA VAL A 108 -1.03 -1.07 -2.96
C VAL A 108 -0.05 -1.44 -4.08
N LEU A 109 0.77 -2.46 -3.85
CA LEU A 109 1.85 -2.87 -4.75
C LEU A 109 1.58 -4.30 -5.25
N GLY A 110 1.50 -4.48 -6.56
CA GLY A 110 1.57 -5.77 -7.22
C GLY A 110 3.00 -6.04 -7.70
N MET A 111 3.49 -7.27 -7.53
CA MET A 111 4.81 -7.69 -8.01
C MET A 111 4.83 -9.17 -8.40
N ALA A 112 5.83 -9.56 -9.19
CA ALA A 112 6.15 -10.96 -9.39
C ALA A 112 6.92 -11.53 -8.20
N VAL A 113 6.70 -12.79 -7.87
CA VAL A 113 7.38 -13.50 -6.78
C VAL A 113 8.20 -14.63 -7.36
N GLN A 114 9.45 -14.75 -6.91
CA GLN A 114 10.37 -15.83 -7.21
C GLN A 114 10.38 -16.86 -6.08
N ALA A 115 10.80 -18.09 -6.36
CA ALA A 115 11.05 -19.07 -5.31
C ALA A 115 12.06 -18.55 -4.27
N GLY A 116 13.10 -17.86 -4.73
CA GLY A 116 14.13 -17.28 -3.85
C GLY A 116 13.60 -16.14 -2.99
N THR A 117 12.73 -15.28 -3.52
CA THR A 117 12.08 -14.23 -2.69
C THR A 117 11.19 -14.83 -1.60
N MET A 118 10.59 -16.00 -1.83
CA MET A 118 9.84 -16.71 -0.78
C MET A 118 10.78 -17.29 0.27
N ASN A 119 11.92 -17.86 -0.16
CA ASN A 119 12.97 -18.33 0.76
C ASN A 119 13.48 -17.19 1.64
N ASP A 120 13.81 -16.03 1.06
CA ASP A 120 14.22 -14.84 1.81
C ASP A 120 13.19 -14.47 2.87
N PHE A 121 11.90 -14.49 2.50
CA PHE A 121 10.81 -14.22 3.43
C PHE A 121 10.81 -15.23 4.59
N TYR A 122 10.86 -16.53 4.33
CA TYR A 122 10.89 -17.57 5.37
C TYR A 122 12.13 -17.47 6.27
N GLU A 123 13.28 -17.14 5.69
CA GLU A 123 14.55 -16.91 6.40
C GLU A 123 14.64 -15.54 7.08
N GLN A 124 13.61 -14.70 6.97
CA GLN A 124 13.54 -13.36 7.56
C GLN A 124 14.64 -12.40 7.07
N LYS A 125 15.01 -12.54 5.80
CA LYS A 125 15.91 -11.63 5.08
C LYS A 125 15.11 -10.57 4.31
N PRO A 126 15.75 -9.45 3.92
CA PRO A 126 15.22 -8.61 2.85
C PRO A 126 14.93 -9.49 1.61
N LEU A 127 13.77 -9.30 0.98
CA LEU A 127 13.44 -10.01 -0.25
C LEU A 127 14.29 -9.44 -1.38
N ASP A 128 15.08 -10.31 -2.01
CA ASP A 128 16.05 -9.94 -3.03
C ASP A 128 15.74 -10.57 -4.39
N TYR A 129 16.40 -10.10 -5.45
CA TYR A 129 16.29 -10.71 -6.78
C TYR A 129 17.22 -11.91 -6.93
N HIS A 130 16.68 -13.02 -7.42
CA HIS A 130 17.43 -14.27 -7.65
C HIS A 130 17.51 -14.58 -9.16
N PRO A 131 18.70 -14.62 -9.78
CA PRO A 131 18.82 -14.82 -11.23
C PRO A 131 18.85 -16.29 -11.69
N ILE A 132 19.10 -17.26 -10.80
CA ILE A 132 19.39 -18.67 -11.18
C ILE A 132 18.75 -19.64 -10.17
N ASN A 133 18.21 -20.78 -10.65
CA ASN A 133 17.55 -21.89 -9.92
C ASN A 133 16.32 -21.50 -9.07
N GLU A 134 16.41 -20.41 -8.33
CA GLU A 134 15.37 -19.82 -7.50
C GLU A 134 14.69 -18.62 -8.18
N GLY A 135 15.17 -18.24 -9.36
CA GLY A 135 14.71 -17.08 -10.12
C GLY A 135 13.42 -17.27 -10.93
N ASN A 136 12.88 -18.48 -10.96
CA ASN A 136 11.61 -18.75 -11.63
C ASN A 136 10.47 -18.01 -10.92
N ILE A 137 9.64 -17.32 -11.70
CA ILE A 137 8.43 -16.69 -11.17
C ILE A 137 7.45 -17.79 -10.74
N THR A 138 7.11 -17.81 -9.46
CA THR A 138 6.15 -18.76 -8.86
C THR A 138 4.73 -18.21 -8.86
N GLY A 139 4.56 -16.90 -8.99
CA GLY A 139 3.27 -16.25 -9.08
C GLY A 139 3.37 -14.73 -9.05
N LEU A 140 2.19 -14.10 -9.06
CA LEU A 140 2.02 -12.67 -8.82
C LEU A 140 1.44 -12.46 -7.43
N HIS A 141 1.83 -11.37 -6.76
CA HIS A 141 1.43 -11.11 -5.39
C HIS A 141 1.18 -9.63 -5.14
N ALA A 142 0.12 -9.34 -4.39
CA ALA A 142 -0.17 -7.99 -3.92
C ALA A 142 0.22 -7.84 -2.45
N ILE A 143 0.87 -6.71 -2.14
CA ILE A 143 1.45 -6.38 -0.84
C ILE A 143 1.25 -4.89 -0.53
N LEU A 144 1.26 -4.56 0.76
CA LEU A 144 1.27 -3.17 1.21
C LEU A 144 2.72 -2.68 1.27
N ALA A 145 3.06 -1.61 0.58
CA ALA A 145 4.29 -0.86 0.82
C ALA A 145 3.97 0.40 1.64
N GLY A 146 4.56 0.53 2.82
CA GLY A 146 4.17 1.54 3.82
C GLY A 146 5.35 2.26 4.47
N GLY A 147 6.52 2.22 3.82
CA GLY A 147 7.72 2.93 4.24
C GLY A 147 8.90 2.65 3.32
N TYR A 148 10.02 3.28 3.62
CA TYR A 148 11.32 3.05 2.98
C TYR A 148 12.43 3.29 4.01
N MET A 149 13.62 2.76 3.78
CA MET A 149 14.72 2.76 4.77
C MET A 149 15.50 4.10 4.85
N GLY A 150 15.17 5.08 4.00
CA GLY A 150 15.73 6.45 4.02
C GLY A 150 16.67 6.73 2.85
N GLU A 151 17.33 7.89 2.84
CA GLU A 151 18.17 8.34 1.72
C GLU A 151 19.40 7.46 1.44
N SER A 152 19.85 6.69 2.44
CA SER A 152 21.03 5.82 2.31
C SER A 152 20.72 4.41 1.82
N ARG A 153 19.44 4.01 1.78
CA ARG A 153 18.98 2.71 1.24
C ARG A 153 17.58 2.85 0.65
N ASP A 154 17.50 2.57 -0.65
CA ASP A 154 16.28 2.58 -1.45
C ASP A 154 15.31 1.42 -1.17
N ASP A 155 15.61 0.62 -0.14
CA ASP A 155 14.78 -0.50 0.26
C ASP A 155 13.39 -0.04 0.70
N VAL A 156 12.36 -0.68 0.13
CA VAL A 156 10.95 -0.38 0.43
C VAL A 156 10.48 -1.30 1.54
N ARG A 157 9.91 -0.74 2.60
CA ARG A 157 9.30 -1.51 3.69
C ARG A 157 7.89 -1.93 3.32
N ILE A 158 7.65 -3.23 3.42
CA ILE A 158 6.40 -3.85 3.01
C ILE A 158 5.77 -4.67 4.14
N VAL A 159 4.48 -4.98 3.98
CA VAL A 159 3.74 -5.94 4.80
C VAL A 159 3.20 -7.02 3.87
N THR A 160 3.57 -8.27 4.15
CA THR A 160 3.05 -9.45 3.47
C THR A 160 2.97 -10.64 4.42
N TRP A 161 2.00 -11.52 4.20
CA TRP A 161 1.76 -12.74 4.99
C TRP A 161 1.92 -12.53 6.51
N GLY A 162 1.28 -11.48 7.04
CA GLY A 162 1.24 -11.22 8.48
C GLY A 162 2.54 -10.67 9.10
N ARG A 163 3.53 -10.23 8.31
CA ARG A 163 4.73 -9.56 8.85
C ARG A 163 5.27 -8.44 7.98
N GLU A 164 6.07 -7.60 8.62
CA GLU A 164 6.90 -6.61 7.94
C GLU A 164 8.15 -7.28 7.36
N CYS A 165 8.59 -6.79 6.22
CA CYS A 165 9.87 -7.11 5.60
C CYS A 165 10.29 -5.96 4.67
N THR A 166 11.40 -6.11 3.95
CA THR A 166 11.93 -5.10 3.04
C THR A 166 12.15 -5.70 1.65
N LEU A 167 11.83 -4.95 0.61
CA LEU A 167 12.26 -5.22 -0.76
C LEU A 167 13.58 -4.50 -0.99
N THR A 168 14.60 -5.21 -1.44
CA THR A 168 15.85 -4.58 -1.88
C THR A 168 15.61 -3.72 -3.13
N GLN A 169 16.49 -2.76 -3.39
CA GLN A 169 16.45 -1.98 -4.63
C GLN A 169 16.48 -2.88 -5.89
N ILE A 170 17.36 -3.89 -5.94
CA ILE A 170 17.44 -4.76 -7.12
C ILE A 170 16.20 -5.65 -7.27
N CYS A 171 15.59 -6.07 -6.16
CA CYS A 171 14.28 -6.73 -6.18
C CYS A 171 13.20 -5.83 -6.78
N TRP A 172 13.14 -4.56 -6.36
CA TRP A 172 12.24 -3.57 -6.95
C TRP A 172 12.46 -3.42 -8.46
N GLU A 173 13.70 -3.16 -8.87
CA GLU A 173 14.04 -2.95 -10.28
C GLU A 173 13.68 -4.16 -11.15
N LYS A 174 13.93 -5.39 -10.67
CA LYS A 174 13.77 -6.60 -11.47
C LYS A 174 12.35 -7.18 -11.42
N LEU A 175 11.70 -7.19 -10.26
CA LEU A 175 10.43 -7.88 -10.07
C LEU A 175 9.22 -6.94 -10.05
N VAL A 176 9.44 -5.65 -9.80
CA VAL A 176 8.40 -4.62 -9.88
C VAL A 176 8.53 -3.83 -11.18
N ALA A 177 9.62 -3.08 -11.34
CA ALA A 177 9.73 -2.05 -12.37
C ALA A 177 9.85 -2.59 -13.81
N ASN A 178 10.50 -3.74 -13.99
CA ASN A 178 10.85 -4.27 -15.32
C ASN A 178 9.99 -5.44 -15.81
N GLN A 179 9.22 -6.08 -14.93
CA GLN A 179 8.44 -7.26 -15.29
C GLN A 179 6.93 -7.00 -15.22
N TYR A 180 6.33 -7.25 -14.06
CA TYR A 180 4.87 -7.37 -13.88
C TYR A 180 4.32 -6.44 -12.80
N GLY A 181 5.13 -5.49 -12.32
CA GLY A 181 4.75 -4.67 -11.19
C GLY A 181 3.74 -3.59 -11.52
N GLU A 182 2.88 -3.30 -10.55
CA GLU A 182 2.01 -2.14 -10.56
C GLU A 182 1.93 -1.54 -9.16
N ALA A 183 1.74 -0.23 -9.07
CA ALA A 183 1.59 0.46 -7.80
C ALA A 183 0.44 1.45 -7.88
N TRP A 184 -0.31 1.54 -6.78
CA TRP A 184 -1.49 2.40 -6.68
C TRP A 184 -1.47 3.16 -5.36
N CYS A 185 -1.58 4.49 -5.43
CA CYS A 185 -1.91 5.30 -4.26
C CYS A 185 -3.42 5.37 -4.10
N VAL A 186 -3.88 5.37 -2.85
CA VAL A 186 -5.30 5.47 -2.52
C VAL A 186 -5.50 6.66 -1.60
N ILE A 187 -6.34 7.60 -2.03
CA ILE A 187 -6.65 8.82 -1.28
C ILE A 187 -7.89 8.55 -0.44
N TRP A 188 -7.68 8.37 0.86
CA TRP A 188 -8.75 8.20 1.82
C TRP A 188 -9.22 9.55 2.37
N GLU A 189 -10.44 9.61 2.88
CA GLU A 189 -10.96 10.84 3.48
C GLU A 189 -10.11 11.26 4.70
N GLU A 190 -9.63 10.28 5.46
CA GLU A 190 -8.74 10.47 6.61
C GLU A 190 -7.40 11.15 6.24
N SER A 191 -6.97 11.05 4.98
CA SER A 191 -5.74 11.69 4.50
C SER A 191 -5.92 13.18 4.24
N LEU A 192 -7.17 13.65 4.06
CA LEU A 192 -7.45 15.03 3.69
C LEU A 192 -7.14 15.99 4.84
N GLY A 193 -6.45 17.08 4.54
CA GLY A 193 -6.04 18.09 5.53
C GLY A 193 -4.87 17.68 6.43
N THR A 194 -4.32 16.48 6.27
CA THR A 194 -3.03 16.14 6.89
C THR A 194 -1.93 17.05 6.33
N GLU A 195 -0.92 17.37 7.14
CA GLU A 195 0.19 18.23 6.73
C GLU A 195 0.87 17.71 5.46
N GLN A 196 1.14 16.40 5.41
CA GLN A 196 1.78 15.75 4.27
C GLN A 196 0.91 15.84 3.00
N PHE A 197 -0.41 15.69 3.13
CA PHE A 197 -1.33 15.85 2.00
C PHE A 197 -1.35 17.30 1.50
N VAL A 198 -1.48 18.27 2.40
CA VAL A 198 -1.56 19.70 2.04
C VAL A 198 -0.25 20.20 1.42
N GLN A 199 0.91 19.75 1.92
CA GLN A 199 2.22 20.15 1.39
C GLN A 199 2.63 19.37 0.14
N GLY A 200 2.23 18.10 0.03
CA GLY A 200 2.69 17.19 -1.02
C GLY A 200 1.83 17.18 -2.28
N ILE A 201 0.63 17.78 -2.26
CA ILE A 201 -0.30 17.77 -3.38
C ILE A 201 -0.59 19.18 -3.87
N ASP A 202 -0.47 19.37 -5.19
CA ASP A 202 -1.07 20.52 -5.86
C ASP A 202 -2.60 20.35 -5.87
N LEU A 203 -3.25 20.93 -4.87
CA LEU A 203 -4.69 20.84 -4.67
C LEU A 203 -5.49 21.44 -5.83
N ALA A 204 -4.97 22.47 -6.49
CA ALA A 204 -5.62 23.09 -7.64
C ALA A 204 -5.57 22.16 -8.85
N ALA A 205 -4.42 21.54 -9.11
CA ALA A 205 -4.28 20.53 -10.16
C ALA A 205 -5.13 19.29 -9.88
N LEU A 206 -5.17 18.81 -8.62
CA LEU A 206 -6.01 17.68 -8.22
C LEU A 206 -7.50 18.00 -8.43
N ALA A 207 -7.97 19.16 -7.98
CA ALA A 207 -9.37 19.57 -8.14
C ALA A 207 -9.76 19.67 -9.62
N LYS A 208 -8.88 20.26 -10.45
CA LYS A 208 -9.08 20.35 -11.90
C LYS A 208 -9.13 18.96 -12.56
N ALA A 209 -8.19 18.08 -12.23
CA ALA A 209 -8.15 16.72 -12.78
C ALA A 209 -9.37 15.90 -12.35
N PHE A 210 -9.77 16.00 -11.09
CA PHE A 210 -10.95 15.33 -10.56
C PHE A 210 -12.21 15.79 -11.30
N LYS A 211 -12.45 17.10 -11.40
CA LYS A 211 -13.60 17.65 -12.13
C LYS A 211 -13.63 17.23 -13.59
N ALA A 212 -12.48 17.18 -14.25
CA ALA A 212 -12.39 16.71 -15.63
C ALA A 212 -12.76 15.22 -15.79
N LEU A 213 -12.46 14.39 -14.78
CA LEU A 213 -12.72 12.94 -14.82
C LEU A 213 -14.14 12.56 -14.36
N THR A 214 -14.66 13.21 -13.33
CA THR A 214 -15.93 12.82 -12.69
C THR A 214 -17.09 13.74 -13.03
N ASN A 215 -16.82 14.88 -13.65
CA ASN A 215 -17.79 15.97 -13.86
C ASN A 215 -18.42 16.49 -12.55
N THR A 216 -17.75 16.30 -11.42
CA THR A 216 -18.16 16.82 -10.10
C THR A 216 -17.00 17.54 -9.45
N GLU A 217 -17.29 18.47 -8.54
CA GLU A 217 -16.23 19.11 -7.75
C GLU A 217 -15.54 18.07 -6.84
N LEU A 218 -14.24 18.27 -6.62
CA LEU A 218 -13.48 17.47 -5.67
C LEU A 218 -14.13 17.61 -4.29
N PRO A 219 -14.66 16.52 -3.68
CA PRO A 219 -15.47 16.60 -2.47
C PRO A 219 -14.58 16.72 -1.24
N ILE A 220 -13.75 17.76 -1.21
CA ILE A 220 -12.87 18.06 -0.08
C ILE A 220 -13.27 19.39 0.53
N THR A 221 -13.68 19.36 1.79
CA THR A 221 -13.49 20.49 2.68
C THR A 221 -12.15 20.24 3.37
N ILE A 222 -11.11 21.01 3.05
CA ILE A 222 -9.82 20.88 3.75
C ILE A 222 -10.06 21.34 5.18
N PRO A 223 -10.09 20.45 6.18
CA PRO A 223 -10.18 20.86 7.57
C PRO A 223 -8.89 21.61 7.93
N PRO A 224 -8.91 22.50 8.94
CA PRO A 224 -7.65 23.02 9.48
C PRO A 224 -6.72 21.84 9.83
N PRO A 225 -5.40 21.99 9.67
CA PRO A 225 -4.46 20.89 9.85
C PRO A 225 -4.73 20.16 11.16
N ILE A 226 -5.03 18.86 11.08
CA ILE A 226 -5.09 18.04 12.28
C ILE A 226 -3.65 18.00 12.80
N LEU A 227 -3.44 18.51 14.02
CA LEU A 227 -2.17 18.35 14.73
C LEU A 227 -1.98 16.86 15.00
N THR A 228 -1.43 16.13 14.03
CA THR A 228 -1.05 14.73 14.22
C THR A 228 0.03 14.72 15.32
N PRO A 229 -0.15 13.97 16.41
CA PRO A 229 0.95 13.75 17.34
C PRO A 229 2.11 13.17 16.54
N LYS A 230 3.25 13.88 16.48
CA LYS A 230 4.46 13.35 15.82
C LYS A 230 4.69 11.93 16.34
N ARG A 231 4.79 10.95 15.44
CA ARG A 231 5.13 9.59 15.88
C ARG A 231 6.49 9.65 16.55
N LYS A 232 6.71 8.90 17.63
CA LYS A 232 7.99 8.84 18.35
C LYS A 232 9.19 8.56 17.43
N VAL A 233 8.94 7.89 16.29
CA VAL A 233 9.92 7.60 15.22
C VAL A 233 10.25 8.83 14.39
N ASP A 234 9.28 9.69 14.08
CA ASP A 234 9.52 10.93 13.32
C ASP A 234 10.33 11.92 14.19
N ILE A 235 10.12 11.91 15.52
CA ILE A 235 10.92 12.69 16.48
C ILE A 235 12.38 12.22 16.53
N LEU A 236 12.62 10.90 16.44
CA LEU A 236 13.98 10.33 16.46
C LEU A 236 14.70 10.53 15.12
N TRP A 237 13.99 10.51 13.99
CA TRP A 237 14.54 10.80 12.67
C TRP A 237 14.88 12.29 12.50
N ASP A 238 14.00 13.19 12.96
CA ASP A 238 14.27 14.64 12.98
C ASP A 238 15.46 14.97 13.91
N ALA A 239 15.55 14.32 15.08
CA ALA A 239 16.69 14.49 15.99
C ALA A 239 18.02 13.97 15.41
N HIS A 240 17.98 12.95 14.55
CA HIS A 240 19.18 12.45 13.86
C HIS A 240 19.66 13.40 12.76
N LYS A 241 18.75 14.11 12.08
CA LYS A 241 19.09 15.13 11.07
C LYS A 241 19.74 16.37 11.68
N GLU A 242 19.35 16.77 12.89
CA GLU A 242 19.95 17.91 13.60
C GLU A 242 21.33 17.58 14.23
N LEU A 243 21.68 16.30 14.40
CA LEU A 243 23.00 15.87 14.87
C LEU A 243 24.07 15.79 13.76
N HIS A 244 23.68 16.00 12.50
CA HIS A 244 24.55 15.94 11.33
C HIS A 244 24.56 17.25 10.51
N LYS A 245 24.14 18.37 11.11
CA LYS A 245 24.46 19.73 10.69
C LYS A 245 25.58 20.28 11.55
#